data_AF-E9CNN5-F1
#
_entry.id   AF-E9CNN5-F1
#
_cell.length_a   1.000
_cell.length_b   1.000
_cell.length_c   1.000
_cell.angle_alpha   90.00
_cell.angle_beta   90.00
_cell.angle_gamma   90.00
#
_symmetry.space_group_name_H-M   'P 1'
#
loop_
_entity.id
_entity.type
_entity.pdbx_description
1 polymer ?
#
loop_
_entity_poly.entity_id
_entity_poly.type
_entity_poly.pdbx_seq_one_letter_code
_entity_poly.pdbx_strand_id
1 'polypeptide(L)'
;MADSFTTTNRFFDNKHYPRGFSRHGDFTIKEAQLLERFGYAFNELDAGKRQPVTAEEQQFVAVCHGVREPVTEQEKVWAKYLVRTRRPKKFHTLSGGKPQADVVEDYTDSDD
;
A
#
# COMPACT_ATOMS: atom_id res chain seq x y z
N MET A 1 -12.14 -19.12 16.65
CA MET A 1 -11.51 -18.28 15.61
C MET A 1 -11.92 -16.85 15.94
N ALA A 2 -10.97 -15.97 16.21
CA ALA A 2 -11.29 -14.60 16.61
C ALA A 2 -11.88 -13.85 15.40
N ASP A 3 -13.09 -13.31 15.55
CA ASP A 3 -13.79 -12.47 14.58
C ASP A 3 -13.16 -11.06 14.45
N SER A 4 -11.83 -10.99 14.49
CA SER A 4 -11.06 -9.76 14.28
C SER A 4 -11.36 -9.22 12.87
N PHE A 5 -11.53 -7.90 12.73
CA PHE A 5 -11.79 -7.21 11.46
C PHE A 5 -13.15 -7.48 10.78
N THR A 6 -14.10 -8.13 11.46
CA THR A 6 -15.44 -8.36 10.88
C THR A 6 -16.20 -7.05 10.63
N THR A 7 -16.87 -7.00 9.48
CA THR A 7 -17.74 -5.90 9.06
C THR A 7 -19.00 -6.45 8.42
N THR A 8 -20.10 -5.70 8.51
CA THR A 8 -21.39 -6.07 7.93
C THR A 8 -21.39 -5.95 6.40
N ASN A 9 -20.54 -5.07 5.84
CA ASN A 9 -20.53 -4.75 4.42
C ASN A 9 -19.24 -5.21 3.75
N ARG A 10 -19.34 -5.54 2.45
CA ARG A 10 -18.16 -5.85 1.64
C ARG A 10 -17.51 -4.60 1.10
N PHE A 11 -16.20 -4.49 1.25
CA PHE A 11 -15.42 -3.37 0.77
C PHE A 11 -15.26 -3.41 -0.75
N PHE A 12 -15.57 -2.30 -1.40
CA PHE A 12 -15.39 -2.11 -2.84
C PHE A 12 -14.70 -0.78 -3.10
N ASP A 13 -13.54 -0.84 -3.73
CA ASP A 13 -12.84 0.35 -4.21
C ASP A 13 -13.09 0.54 -5.71
N ASN A 14 -14.25 1.08 -6.07
CA ASN A 14 -14.61 1.33 -7.47
C ASN A 14 -13.73 2.39 -8.14
N LYS A 15 -12.94 3.16 -7.38
CA LYS A 15 -12.05 4.19 -7.93
C LYS A 15 -10.82 3.57 -8.57
N HIS A 16 -10.17 2.63 -7.89
CA HIS A 16 -8.97 1.95 -8.42
C HIS A 16 -9.31 0.59 -9.05
N TYR A 17 -10.39 -0.06 -8.59
CA TYR A 17 -10.83 -1.39 -9.00
C TYR A 17 -12.30 -1.39 -9.43
N PRO A 18 -12.68 -0.73 -10.53
CA PRO A 18 -14.08 -0.64 -10.99
C PRO A 18 -14.72 -1.98 -11.34
N ARG A 19 -13.90 -3.02 -11.58
CA ARG A 19 -14.36 -4.40 -11.83
C ARG A 19 -14.12 -5.34 -10.62
N GLY A 20 -13.72 -4.79 -9.48
CA GLY A 20 -13.37 -5.54 -8.27
C GLY A 20 -11.93 -6.08 -8.28
N PHE A 21 -11.45 -6.44 -7.08
CA PHE A 21 -10.07 -6.89 -6.85
C PHE A 21 -9.74 -8.17 -7.62
N SER A 22 -10.69 -9.12 -7.66
CA SER A 22 -10.52 -10.43 -8.30
C SER A 22 -10.28 -10.38 -9.81
N ARG A 23 -10.71 -9.30 -10.50
CA ARG A 23 -10.62 -9.18 -11.96
C ARG A 23 -9.40 -8.39 -12.45
N HIS A 24 -8.67 -7.74 -11.54
CA HIS A 24 -7.54 -6.88 -11.91
C HIS A 24 -6.20 -7.65 -11.97
N GLY A 25 -6.11 -8.83 -11.37
CA GLY A 25 -4.89 -9.64 -11.36
C GLY A 25 -3.78 -9.14 -10.43
N ASP A 26 -3.99 -8.05 -9.69
CA ASP A 26 -3.06 -7.55 -8.67
C ASP A 26 -3.05 -8.42 -7.39
N PHE A 27 -4.17 -9.12 -7.16
CA PHE A 27 -4.42 -9.92 -5.97
C PHE A 27 -4.82 -11.33 -6.38
N THR A 28 -4.41 -12.32 -5.60
CA THR A 28 -4.95 -13.67 -5.71
C THR A 28 -6.42 -13.70 -5.29
N ILE A 29 -7.14 -14.77 -5.64
CA ILE A 29 -8.56 -14.94 -5.27
C ILE A 29 -8.76 -14.83 -3.75
N LYS A 30 -7.84 -15.42 -2.96
CA LYS A 30 -7.89 -15.37 -1.49
C LYS A 30 -7.69 -13.96 -0.97
N GLU A 31 -6.71 -13.25 -1.50
CA GLU A 31 -6.41 -11.86 -1.13
C GLU A 31 -7.55 -10.90 -1.49
N ALA A 32 -8.14 -11.07 -2.68
CA ALA A 32 -9.30 -10.30 -3.10
C ALA A 32 -10.50 -10.53 -2.15
N GLN A 33 -10.77 -11.78 -1.77
CA GLN A 33 -11.83 -12.08 -0.81
C GLN A 33 -11.53 -11.50 0.58
N LEU A 34 -10.27 -11.47 1.01
CA LEU A 34 -9.85 -10.82 2.26
C LEU A 34 -10.12 -9.32 2.22
N LEU A 35 -9.73 -8.64 1.13
CA LEU A 35 -10.02 -7.21 0.94
C LEU A 35 -11.52 -6.95 0.91
N GLU A 36 -12.29 -7.75 0.17
CA GLU A 36 -13.74 -7.59 0.09
C GLU A 36 -14.41 -7.82 1.46
N ARG A 37 -13.95 -8.78 2.27
CA ARG A 37 -14.56 -9.09 3.56
C ARG A 37 -14.14 -8.15 4.68
N PHE A 38 -12.87 -7.76 4.74
CA PHE A 38 -12.30 -7.01 5.88
C PHE A 38 -11.82 -5.61 5.52
N GLY A 39 -11.87 -5.22 4.24
CA GLY A 39 -11.32 -3.95 3.77
C GLY A 39 -11.95 -2.71 4.39
N TYR A 40 -13.21 -2.76 4.83
CA TYR A 40 -13.80 -1.65 5.58
C TYR A 40 -13.13 -1.48 6.93
N ALA A 41 -12.97 -2.58 7.70
CA ALA A 41 -12.30 -2.53 8.99
C ALA A 41 -10.85 -2.07 8.83
N PHE A 42 -10.13 -2.58 7.83
CA PHE A 42 -8.77 -2.14 7.52
C PHE A 42 -8.70 -0.63 7.22
N ASN A 43 -9.59 -0.13 6.37
CA ASN A 43 -9.64 1.28 6.02
C ASN A 43 -10.01 2.18 7.21
N GLU A 44 -10.93 1.75 8.07
CA GLU A 44 -11.32 2.52 9.25
C GLU A 44 -10.22 2.54 10.33
N LEU A 45 -9.52 1.42 10.53
CA LEU A 45 -8.38 1.33 11.44
C LEU A 45 -7.20 2.17 10.95
N ASP A 46 -6.85 2.05 9.66
CA ASP A 46 -5.78 2.83 9.04
C ASP A 46 -6.10 4.34 8.98
N ALA A 47 -7.38 4.71 8.81
CA ALA A 47 -7.82 6.10 8.89
C ALA A 47 -8.01 6.60 10.34
N GLY A 48 -7.85 5.75 11.36
CA GLY A 48 -8.08 6.09 12.77
C GLY A 48 -9.54 6.38 13.14
N LYS A 49 -10.50 6.00 12.28
CA LYS A 49 -11.95 6.14 12.54
C LYS A 49 -12.44 5.10 13.55
N ARG A 50 -11.86 3.91 13.50
CA ARG A 50 -12.14 2.80 14.41
C ARG A 50 -10.94 2.62 15.33
N GLN A 51 -11.20 2.45 16.64
CA GLN A 51 -10.14 2.10 17.58
C GLN A 51 -9.89 0.59 17.51
N PRO A 52 -8.62 0.15 17.53
CA PRO A 52 -8.28 -1.26 17.55
C PRO A 52 -8.69 -1.87 18.89
N VAL A 53 -9.54 -2.90 18.87
CA VAL A 53 -10.05 -3.57 20.07
C VAL A 53 -9.24 -4.81 20.38
N THR A 54 -8.87 -5.58 19.36
CA THR A 54 -8.08 -6.81 19.51
C THR A 54 -6.58 -6.56 19.35
N ALA A 55 -5.77 -7.48 19.88
CA ALA A 55 -4.32 -7.43 19.70
C ALA A 55 -3.90 -7.46 18.22
N GLU A 56 -4.64 -8.18 17.37
CA GLU A 56 -4.41 -8.20 15.93
C GLU A 56 -4.70 -6.83 15.29
N GLU A 57 -5.79 -6.15 15.68
CA GLU A 57 -6.10 -4.81 15.19
C GLU A 57 -5.04 -3.80 15.64
N GLN A 58 -4.53 -3.91 16.87
CA GLN A 58 -3.46 -3.03 17.37
C GLN A 58 -2.16 -3.24 16.58
N GLN A 59 -1.80 -4.49 16.30
CA GLN A 59 -0.65 -4.83 15.47
C GLN A 59 -0.81 -4.30 14.05
N PHE A 60 -2.01 -4.45 13.48
CA PHE A 60 -2.35 -3.95 12.15
C PHE A 60 -2.17 -2.43 12.04
N VAL A 61 -2.64 -1.67 13.03
CA VAL A 61 -2.44 -0.21 13.08
C VAL A 61 -0.95 0.13 13.14
N ALA A 62 -0.15 -0.59 13.95
CA ALA A 62 1.30 -0.40 14.00
C ALA A 62 1.99 -0.68 12.65
N VAL A 63 1.51 -1.68 11.89
CA VAL A 63 1.97 -1.95 10.52
C VAL A 63 1.59 -0.82 9.57
N CYS A 64 0.37 -0.27 9.66
CA CYS A 64 -0.06 0.85 8.84
C CYS A 64 0.78 2.11 9.05
N HIS A 65 1.25 2.34 10.29
CA HIS A 65 2.19 3.42 10.62
C HIS A 65 3.65 3.12 10.24
N GLY A 66 3.96 1.93 9.72
CA GLY A 66 5.32 1.52 9.37
C GLY A 66 6.22 1.21 10.58
N VAL A 67 5.63 1.05 11.78
CA VAL A 67 6.36 0.68 13.00
C VAL A 67 6.76 -0.81 12.96
N ARG A 68 5.99 -1.63 12.23
CA ARG A 68 6.20 -3.07 12.11
C ARG A 68 6.03 -3.53 10.66
N GLU A 69 6.74 -4.60 10.30
CA GLU A 69 6.53 -5.28 9.02
C GLU A 69 5.25 -6.14 9.03
N PRO A 70 4.52 -6.21 7.91
CA PRO A 70 3.32 -7.02 7.78
C PRO A 70 3.63 -8.51 7.86
N VAL A 71 3.13 -9.21 8.88
CA VAL A 71 3.39 -10.64 9.08
C VAL A 71 2.22 -11.50 8.62
N THR A 72 1.01 -11.10 9.02
CA THR A 72 -0.24 -11.79 8.72
C THR A 72 -0.69 -11.56 7.27
N GLU A 73 -1.55 -12.44 6.76
CA GLU A 73 -2.09 -12.29 5.41
C GLU A 73 -2.86 -10.97 5.25
N GLN A 74 -3.61 -10.57 6.29
CA GLN A 74 -4.40 -9.34 6.37
C GLN A 74 -3.51 -8.11 6.22
N GLU A 75 -2.45 -8.02 7.02
CA GLU A 75 -1.48 -6.92 7.00
C GLU A 75 -0.78 -6.84 5.64
N LYS A 76 -0.34 -7.98 5.11
CA LYS A 76 0.35 -8.05 3.80
C LYS A 76 -0.56 -7.58 2.66
N VAL A 77 -1.82 -8.02 2.68
CA VAL A 77 -2.81 -7.63 1.68
C VAL A 77 -3.11 -6.14 1.73
N TRP A 78 -3.29 -5.59 2.93
CA TRP A 78 -3.58 -4.18 3.08
C TRP A 78 -2.38 -3.32 2.69
N ALA A 79 -1.18 -3.69 3.12
CA ALA A 79 0.06 -3.02 2.71
C ALA A 79 0.22 -3.04 1.18
N LYS A 80 -0.03 -4.17 0.52
CA LYS A 80 -0.04 -4.28 -0.94
C LYS A 80 -1.07 -3.34 -1.57
N TYR A 81 -2.30 -3.31 -1.05
CA TYR A 81 -3.36 -2.41 -1.51
C TYR A 81 -2.99 -0.93 -1.36
N LEU A 82 -2.46 -0.52 -0.21
CA LEU A 82 -1.96 0.84 0.02
C LEU A 82 -0.85 1.20 -0.96
N VAL A 83 0.11 0.30 -1.15
CA VAL A 83 1.22 0.49 -2.10
C VAL A 83 0.72 0.57 -3.54
N ARG A 84 -0.48 0.09 -3.89
CA ARG A 84 -1.03 0.16 -5.24
C ARG A 84 -1.92 1.38 -5.46
N THR A 85 -2.68 1.78 -4.43
CA THR A 85 -3.63 2.89 -4.48
C THR A 85 -3.02 4.23 -4.09
N ARG A 86 -2.08 4.27 -3.14
CA ARG A 86 -1.42 5.50 -2.66
C ARG A 86 -0.18 5.90 -3.45
N ARG A 87 0.26 5.14 -4.47
CA ARG A 87 1.42 5.60 -5.27
C ARG A 87 1.06 6.95 -5.90
N PRO A 88 1.83 8.02 -5.65
CA PRO A 88 1.69 9.20 -6.49
C PRO A 88 1.95 8.74 -7.93
N LYS A 89 1.06 9.11 -8.86
CA LYS A 89 1.30 8.88 -10.29
C LYS A 89 2.66 9.50 -10.58
N LYS A 90 3.68 8.67 -10.85
CA LYS A 90 4.95 9.16 -11.37
C LYS A 90 4.63 9.81 -12.71
N PHE A 91 4.56 11.13 -12.70
CA PHE A 91 4.46 11.92 -13.92
C PHE A 91 5.78 11.71 -14.66
N HIS A 92 5.77 10.84 -15.66
CA HIS A 92 6.81 10.82 -16.67
C HIS A 92 6.40 11.87 -17.71
N THR A 93 6.87 13.11 -17.55
CA THR A 93 6.76 14.09 -18.63
C THR A 93 7.68 13.64 -19.75
N LEU A 94 7.10 13.21 -20.87
CA LEU A 94 7.79 13.02 -22.16
C LEU A 94 8.09 14.39 -22.79
N SER A 95 8.78 15.26 -22.05
CA SER A 95 9.27 16.54 -22.53
C SER A 95 10.79 16.44 -22.56
N GLY A 96 11.34 16.25 -23.76
CA GLY A 96 12.78 16.22 -23.99
C GLY A 96 13.44 17.56 -23.69
N GLY A 97 13.81 17.78 -22.43
CA GLY A 97 14.62 18.91 -22.01
C GLY A 97 15.62 18.45 -20.97
N LYS A 98 16.85 18.17 -21.42
CA LYS A 98 17.99 17.93 -20.53
C LYS A 98 18.24 19.23 -19.74
N PRO A 99 18.26 19.24 -18.40
CA PRO A 99 18.94 20.30 -17.68
C PRO A 99 20.42 19.94 -17.68
N GLN A 100 21.16 20.62 -18.55
CA GLN A 100 22.60 20.75 -18.45
C GLN A 100 22.91 21.52 -17.16
N ALA A 101 23.68 20.92 -16.28
CA ALA A 101 24.42 21.63 -15.25
C ALA A 101 25.79 20.96 -15.15
N ASP A 102 26.70 21.49 -15.95
CA ASP A 102 28.15 21.35 -15.80
C ASP A 102 28.55 21.66 -14.35
N VAL A 103 29.20 20.69 -13.70
CA VAL A 103 30.25 20.98 -12.70
C VAL A 103 31.43 20.11 -13.09
N VAL A 104 32.38 20.79 -13.74
CA VAL A 104 33.77 20.40 -13.87
C VAL A 104 34.40 20.37 -12.48
N GLU A 105 35.17 19.32 -12.14
CA GLU A 105 36.25 19.42 -11.17
C GLU A 105 37.25 18.25 -11.31
N ASP A 106 38.39 18.61 -11.93
CA ASP A 106 39.78 18.21 -11.70
C ASP A 106 40.12 16.72 -11.51
N TYR A 107 40.54 16.07 -12.60
CA TYR A 107 41.45 14.92 -12.50
C TYR A 107 42.88 15.44 -12.59
N THR A 108 43.52 15.51 -11.43
CA THR A 108 44.94 15.77 -11.29
C THR A 108 45.73 14.58 -11.87
N ASP A 109 46.58 14.89 -12.85
CA ASP A 109 47.57 14.01 -13.47
C ASP A 109 48.52 13.41 -12.42
N SER A 110 48.72 12.09 -12.45
CA SER A 110 49.81 11.42 -11.75
C SER A 110 50.45 10.42 -12.71
N ASP A 111 51.56 10.88 -13.26
CA ASP A 111 52.63 10.16 -13.95
C ASP A 111 53.30 9.15 -12.98
N ASP A 112 53.22 7.86 -13.31
CA ASP A 112 54.25 6.80 -13.07
C ASP A 112 54.03 5.63 -14.04
#